data_AF-A0A165Z0B5-F1
#
_entry.id   AF-A0A165Z0B5-F1
#
_cell.length_a   1.000
_cell.length_b   1.000
_cell.length_c   1.000
_cell.angle_alpha   90.00
_cell.angle_beta   90.00
_cell.angle_gamma   90.00
#
_symmetry.space_group_name_H-M   'P 1'
#
loop_
_entity.id
_entity.type
_entity.pdbx_description
1 polymer ?
#
loop_
_entity_poly.entity_id
_entity_poly.type
_entity_poly.pdbx_seq_one_letter_code
_entity_poly.pdbx_strand_id
1 'polypeptide(L)' 'MHPQASEKRIACNDFFEALEACHAIAWKRYTGWCNQDKNALNRCLHGESLKNSARNREDAKVRKAKAEKAKQDLADALS' A
#
# COMPACT_ATOMS: atom_id res chain seq x y z
N MET A 1 11.19 -6.24 10.07
CA MET A 1 10.01 -5.52 9.52
C MET A 1 10.51 -4.47 8.53
N HIS A 2 9.99 -4.44 7.31
CA HIS A 2 10.43 -3.51 6.25
C HIS A 2 9.73 -2.14 6.41
N PRO A 3 10.43 -1.00 6.30
CA PRO A 3 9.90 0.33 6.64
C PRO A 3 8.74 0.83 5.76
N GLN A 4 8.60 0.33 4.53
CA GLN A 4 7.42 0.63 3.67
C GLN A 4 6.09 0.08 4.21
N ALA A 5 6.12 -0.62 5.36
CA ALA A 5 4.93 -1.15 6.01
C ALA A 5 4.28 -0.18 7.01
N SER A 6 4.85 0.99 7.34
CA SER A 6 4.33 1.82 8.45
C SER A 6 2.88 2.28 8.26
N GLU A 7 2.54 2.88 7.11
CA GLU A 7 1.17 3.32 6.81
C GLU A 7 0.20 2.14 6.64
N LYS A 8 0.65 1.09 5.94
CA LYS A 8 -0.15 -0.13 5.76
C LYS A 8 -0.38 -0.88 7.08
N ARG A 9 0.54 -0.74 8.04
CA ARG A 9 0.43 -1.31 9.39
C ARG A 9 -0.64 -0.59 10.18
N ILE A 10 -0.78 0.72 10.06
CA ILE A 10 -1.88 1.46 10.70
C ILE A 10 -3.22 0.98 10.14
N ALA A 11 -3.35 0.86 8.82
CA ALA A 11 -4.61 0.44 8.18
C ALA A 11 -4.98 -1.04 8.42
N CYS A 12 -3.98 -1.90 8.63
CA CYS A 12 -4.17 -3.34 8.82
C CYS A 12 -3.80 -3.81 10.24
N ASN A 13 -3.82 -2.91 11.24
CA ASN A 13 -3.26 -3.19 12.57
C ASN A 13 -3.91 -4.41 13.24
N ASP A 14 -5.23 -4.53 13.16
CA ASP A 14 -5.98 -5.64 13.75
C ASP A 14 -5.53 -7.01 13.20
N PHE A 15 -5.20 -7.08 11.91
CA PHE A 15 -4.69 -8.30 11.28
C PHE A 15 -3.23 -8.59 11.67
N PHE A 16 -2.44 -7.55 11.93
CA PHE A 16 -1.11 -7.73 12.50
C PHE A 16 -1.21 -8.26 13.93
N GLU A 17 -2.07 -7.69 14.77
CA GLU A 17 -2.26 -8.15 16.15
C GLU A 17 -2.74 -9.60 16.21
N ALA A 18 -3.68 -9.99 15.35
CA ALA A 18 -4.12 -11.39 15.23
C ALA A 18 -2.98 -12.34 14.84
N LEU A 19 -2.16 -11.96 13.86
CA LEU A 19 -1.02 -12.78 13.42
C LEU A 19 0.08 -12.86 14.48
N GLU A 20 0.38 -11.75 15.17
CA GLU A 20 1.35 -11.72 16.27
C GLU A 20 0.86 -12.56 17.47
N ALA A 21 -0.44 -12.50 17.80
CA ALA A 21 -1.03 -13.35 18.82
C ALA A 21 -0.90 -14.85 18.48
N CYS A 22 -1.07 -15.22 17.21
CA CYS A 22 -0.83 -16.60 16.79
C CYS A 22 0.67 -16.99 16.85
N HIS A 23 1.56 -16.08 16.46
CA HIS A 23 3.01 -16.27 16.51
C HIS A 23 3.61 -16.25 17.92
N ALA A 24 2.87 -15.78 18.93
CA ALA A 24 3.29 -15.85 20.34
C ALA A 24 3.64 -17.28 20.78
N ILE A 25 3.10 -18.29 20.09
CA ILE A 25 3.45 -19.69 20.27
C ILE A 25 4.44 -20.12 19.18
N ALA A 26 5.72 -20.26 19.55
CA ALA A 26 6.83 -20.44 18.62
C ALA A 26 6.64 -21.56 17.59
N TRP A 27 6.09 -22.72 17.97
CA TRP A 27 5.91 -23.84 17.04
C TRP A 27 4.79 -23.63 16.01
N LYS A 28 3.73 -22.86 16.35
CA LYS A 28 2.60 -22.57 15.44
C LYS A 28 3.01 -21.78 14.21
N ARG A 29 4.06 -20.97 14.34
CA ARG A 29 4.68 -20.22 13.24
C ARG A 29 5.28 -21.13 12.17
N TYR A 30 5.81 -22.29 12.57
CA TYR A 30 6.52 -23.20 11.65
C TYR A 30 5.62 -24.29 11.06
N THR A 31 4.51 -24.61 11.73
CA THR A 31 3.58 -25.67 11.28
C THR A 31 2.50 -25.18 10.32
N GLY A 32 2.47 -23.89 9.99
CA GLY A 32 1.44 -23.30 9.14
C GLY A 32 0.09 -23.08 9.84
N TRP A 33 0.04 -23.24 11.17
CA TRP A 33 -1.18 -23.07 11.96
C TRP A 33 -1.74 -21.65 11.89
N CYS A 34 -0.88 -20.64 11.70
CA CYS A 34 -1.26 -19.23 11.59
C CYS A 34 -1.63 -18.81 10.15
N ASN A 35 -1.87 -19.76 9.23
CA ASN A 35 -2.13 -19.44 7.82
C ASN A 35 -3.43 -18.64 7.61
N GLN A 36 -4.44 -18.81 8.45
CA GLN A 36 -5.68 -18.05 8.35
C GLN A 36 -5.45 -16.56 8.62
N ASP A 37 -4.79 -16.22 9.73
CA ASP A 37 -4.45 -14.84 10.10
C ASP A 37 -3.50 -14.21 9.08
N LYS A 38 -2.49 -14.98 8.63
CA LYS A 38 -1.58 -14.56 7.56
C LYS A 38 -2.33 -14.22 6.27
N ASN A 39 -3.30 -15.05 5.88
CA ASN A 39 -4.09 -14.82 4.67
C ASN A 39 -5.02 -13.60 4.83
N ALA A 40 -5.57 -13.38 6.03
CA ALA A 40 -6.35 -12.19 6.33
C ALA A 40 -5.51 -10.91 6.23
N LEU A 41 -4.33 -10.91 6.84
CA LEU A 41 -3.37 -9.81 6.72
C LEU A 41 -2.99 -9.54 5.25
N ASN A 42 -2.67 -10.59 4.49
CA ASN A 42 -2.32 -10.45 3.07
C ASN A 42 -3.44 -9.83 2.24
N ARG A 43 -4.71 -10.19 2.50
CA ARG A 43 -5.87 -9.57 1.83
C ARG A 43 -5.96 -8.07 2.14
N CYS A 44 -5.76 -7.68 3.40
CA CYS A 44 -5.74 -6.26 3.78
C CYS A 44 -4.62 -5.50 3.07
N LEU A 45 -3.39 -6.01 3.12
CA LEU A 45 -2.23 -5.39 2.48
C LEU A 45 -2.37 -5.28 0.96
N HIS A 46 -3.01 -6.28 0.33
CA HIS A 46 -3.31 -6.23 -1.10
C HIS A 46 -4.32 -5.12 -1.40
N GLY A 47 -5.41 -5.03 -0.63
CA GLY A 47 -6.39 -3.95 -0.74
C GLY A 47 -5.77 -2.55 -0.63
N GLU A 48 -4.91 -2.32 0.36
CA GLU A 48 -4.18 -1.05 0.52
C GLU A 48 -3.24 -0.75 -0.65
N SER A 49 -2.61 -1.79 -1.21
CA SER A 49 -1.75 -1.65 -2.38
C SER A 49 -2.55 -1.22 -3.61
N LEU A 50 -3.76 -1.77 -3.80
CA LEU A 50 -4.66 -1.37 -4.88
C LEU A 50 -5.16 0.07 -4.71
N LYS A 51 -5.57 0.47 -3.50
CA LYS A 51 -5.98 1.84 -3.19
C LYS A 51 -4.87 2.85 -3.47
N ASN A 52 -3.65 2.56 -3.02
CA ASN A 52 -2.49 3.41 -3.29
C ASN A 52 -2.17 3.47 -4.78
N SER A 53 -2.25 2.34 -5.50
CA SER A 53 -2.06 2.34 -6.95
C SER A 53 -3.10 3.21 -7.66
N ALA A 54 -4.37 3.14 -7.26
CA ALA A 54 -5.43 3.97 -7.82
C ALA A 54 -5.19 5.46 -7.56
N ARG A 55 -4.88 5.84 -6.31
CA ARG A 55 -4.54 7.24 -5.97
C ARG A 55 -3.35 7.75 -6.78
N ASN A 56 -2.29 6.96 -6.88
CA ASN A 56 -1.09 7.33 -7.64
C ASN A 56 -1.39 7.50 -9.14
N ARG A 57 -2.32 6.71 -9.70
CA ARG A 57 -2.76 6.87 -11.10
C ARG A 57 -3.49 8.18 -11.30
N GLU A 58 -4.41 8.54 -10.40
CA GLU A 58 -5.13 9.82 -10.49
C GLU A 58 -4.18 11.02 -10.31
N ASP A 59 -3.29 10.95 -9.33
CA ASP A 59 -2.27 11.99 -9.11
C ASP A 59 -1.34 12.14 -10.33
N ALA A 60 -0.98 11.02 -10.98
CA ALA A 60 -0.17 11.04 -12.19
C ALA A 60 -0.90 11.73 -13.36
N LYS A 61 -2.21 11.52 -13.52
CA LYS A 61 -3.01 12.23 -14.54
C LYS A 61 -3.03 13.72 -14.27
N VAL A 62 -3.25 14.14 -13.02
CA VAL A 62 -3.24 15.55 -12.62
C VAL A 62 -1.88 16.19 -12.89
N ARG A 63 -0.79 15.52 -12.50
CA ARG A 63 0.58 16.00 -12.76
C ARG A 63 0.87 16.10 -14.26
N LYS A 64 0.44 15.11 -15.05
CA LYS A 64 0.59 15.14 -16.51
C LYS A 64 -0.15 16.32 -17.13
N ALA A 65 -1.42 16.55 -16.76
CA ALA A 65 -2.20 17.67 -17.26
C ALA A 65 -1.54 19.02 -16.94
N LYS A 66 -1.04 19.20 -15.71
CA LYS A 66 -0.29 20.40 -15.32
C LYS A 66 1.00 20.59 -16.13
N ALA A 67 1.75 19.52 -16.34
CA ALA A 67 2.99 19.56 -17.12
C ALA A 67 2.74 19.92 -18.59
N GLU A 68 1.71 19.32 -19.22
CA GLU A 68 1.35 19.64 -20.60
C GLU A 68 0.85 21.08 -20.73
N LYS A 69 0.04 21.57 -19.78
CA LYS A 69 -0.36 22.98 -19.76
C LYS A 69 0.84 23.92 -19.65
N ALA A 70 1.76 23.65 -18.72
CA ALA A 70 2.96 24.47 -18.55
C ALA A 70 3.85 24.49 -19.80
N LYS A 71 3.94 23.36 -20.52
CA LYS A 71 4.66 23.28 -21.80
C LYS A 71 3.99 24.13 -22.89
N GLN A 72 2.66 24.10 -22.98
CA GLN A 72 1.90 24.92 -23.93
C GLN A 72 2.08 26.41 -23.63
N ASP A 73 1.89 26.81 -22.36
CA ASP A 73 2.05 28.19 -21.93
C ASP A 73 3.49 28.70 -22.24
N LEU A 74 4.51 27.84 -22.09
CA LEU A 74 5.90 28.15 -22.48
C LEU A 74 6.10 28.27 -23.99
N ALA A 75 5.49 27.40 -24.80
CA ALA A 75 5.59 27.44 -26.25
C ALA A 75 4.92 28.69 -26.83
N ASP A 76 3.77 29.08 -26.27
CA ASP A 76 3.04 30.29 -26.65
C ASP A 76 3.83 31.56 -26.28
N ALA A 77 4.53 31.57 -25.15
CA ALA A 77 5.36 32.72 -24.74
C ALA A 77 6.63 32.91 -25.58
N LEU A 78 7.03 31.90 -26.34
CA LEU A 78 8.24 31.92 -27.19
C LEU A 78 7.92 32.06 -28.69
N SER A 79 6.65 32.08 -29.07
CA SER A 79 6.18 32.35 -30.44
C SER A 79 5.80 33.82 -30.61
#